data_AF-X1BJA5-F1
#
_entry.id   AF-X1BJA5-F1
#
_cell.length_a   1.000
_cell.length_b   1.000
_cell.length_c   1.000
_cell.angle_alpha   90.00
_cell.angle_beta   90.00
_cell.angle_gamma   90.00
#
_symmetry.space_group_name_H-M   'P 1'
#
loop_
_entity.id
_entity.type
_entity.pdbx_description
1 polymer ?
#
loop_
_entity_poly.entity_id
_entity_poly.type
_entity_poly.pdbx_seq_one_letter_code
_entity_poly.pdbx_strand_id
1 'polypeptide(L)' 'RSYTVESFMEVGQRIVNLERDFNVKCGISIKDDTYGSRFFTPLEKGGSRKNVPPLDDLLQVYYRKRNWNEKGIPNI' A
#
# COMPACT_ATOMS: atom_id res chain seq x y z
N ARG A 1 -6.23 -32.60 -0.62
CA ARG A 1 -5.16 -31.65 -1.02
C ARG A 1 -4.47 -31.19 0.26
N SER A 2 -3.15 -31.08 0.27
CA SER A 2 -2.38 -30.52 1.40
C SER A 2 -1.94 -29.11 1.01
N TYR A 3 -2.14 -28.15 1.91
CA TYR A 3 -1.73 -26.75 1.73
C TYR A 3 -0.85 -26.35 2.90
N THR A 4 0.26 -25.68 2.62
CA THR A 4 1.15 -25.10 3.64
C THR A 4 0.84 -23.62 3.85
N VAL A 5 1.30 -23.05 4.96
CA VAL A 5 1.15 -21.60 5.22
C VAL A 5 1.78 -20.79 4.10
N GLU A 6 2.94 -21.20 3.61
CA GLU A 6 3.65 -20.57 2.50
C GLU A 6 2.79 -20.57 1.23
N SER A 7 2.15 -21.70 0.91
CA SER A 7 1.26 -21.78 -0.25
C SER A 7 0.05 -20.85 -0.15
N PHE A 8 -0.48 -20.63 1.07
CA PHE A 8 -1.54 -19.65 1.29
C PHE A 8 -1.03 -18.21 1.10
N MET A 9 0.17 -17.91 1.61
CA MET A 9 0.78 -16.58 1.47
C MET A 9 1.06 -16.25 0.00
N GLU A 10 1.56 -17.20 -0.79
CA GLU A 10 1.80 -17.04 -2.23
C GLU A 10 0.49 -16.76 -2.99
N VAL A 11 -0.57 -17.51 -2.69
CA VAL A 11 -1.88 -17.29 -3.31
C VAL A 11 -2.43 -15.91 -2.93
N GLY A 12 -2.33 -15.51 -1.67
CA GLY A 12 -2.73 -14.18 -1.21
C GLY A 12 -1.95 -13.05 -1.89
N GLN A 13 -0.64 -13.19 -2.02
CA GLN A 13 0.20 -12.24 -2.75
C GLN A 13 -0.23 -12.11 -4.21
N ARG A 14 -0.51 -13.23 -4.88
CA ARG A 14 -0.98 -13.24 -6.27
C ARG A 14 -2.33 -12.52 -6.43
N ILE A 15 -3.27 -12.74 -5.51
CA ILE A 15 -4.59 -12.08 -5.54
C ILE A 15 -4.43 -10.57 -5.44
N VAL A 16 -3.66 -10.08 -4.47
CA VAL A 16 -3.46 -8.63 -4.31
C VAL A 16 -2.74 -8.01 -5.50
N ASN A 17 -1.76 -8.71 -6.08
CA ASN A 17 -1.09 -8.23 -7.29
C ASN A 17 -2.05 -8.15 -8.48
N LEU A 18 -2.94 -9.12 -8.65
CA LEU A 18 -3.94 -9.11 -9.71
C LEU A 18 -4.94 -7.96 -9.55
N GLU A 19 -5.45 -7.75 -8.33
CA GLU A 19 -6.35 -6.64 -8.02
C GLU A 19 -5.68 -5.28 -8.29
N ARG A 20 -4.42 -5.12 -7.87
CA ARG A 20 -3.67 -3.89 -8.12
C ARG A 20 -3.44 -3.65 -9.60
N ASP A 21 -3.00 -4.67 -10.33
CA ASP A 21 -2.75 -4.58 -11.79
C ASP A 21 -4.03 -4.20 -12.54
N PHE A 22 -5.17 -4.80 -12.19
CA PHE A 22 -6.47 -4.41 -12.73
C PHE A 22 -6.79 -2.93 -12.45
N ASN A 23 -6.64 -2.47 -11.20
CA ASN A 23 -6.91 -1.09 -10.84
C ASN A 23 -6.00 -0.09 -11.57
N VAL A 24 -4.72 -0.43 -11.75
CA VAL A 24 -3.76 0.37 -12.53
C VAL A 24 -4.20 0.48 -13.98
N LYS A 25 -4.68 -0.62 -14.59
CA LYS A 25 -5.26 -0.61 -15.94
C LYS A 25 -6.52 0.24 -16.04
N CYS A 26 -7.28 0.37 -14.94
CA CYS A 26 -8.42 1.27 -14.82
C CYS A 26 -8.03 2.73 -14.52
N GLY A 27 -6.74 3.04 -14.36
CA GLY A 27 -6.25 4.41 -14.21
C GLY A 27 -5.84 4.82 -12.79
N ILE A 28 -5.92 3.93 -11.80
CA ILE A 28 -5.39 4.20 -10.45
C ILE A 28 -3.86 4.35 -10.50
N SER A 29 -3.36 5.29 -9.72
CA SER A 29 -1.95 5.66 -9.67
C SER A 29 -1.48 5.93 -8.24
N ILE A 30 -0.19 6.23 -8.06
CA ILE A 30 0.37 6.65 -6.77
C ILE A 30 -0.31 7.88 -6.16
N LYS A 31 -1.01 8.69 -6.97
CA LYS A 31 -1.73 9.88 -6.49
C LYS A 31 -2.98 9.51 -5.69
N ASP A 32 -3.51 8.32 -5.95
CA ASP A 32 -4.74 7.80 -5.34
C ASP A 32 -4.44 6.99 -4.06
N ASP A 33 -3.18 6.60 -3.86
CA ASP A 33 -2.70 5.90 -2.66
C ASP A 33 -2.51 6.88 -1.49
N THR A 34 -3.59 7.54 -1.09
CA THR A 34 -3.57 8.58 -0.06
C THR A 34 -4.73 8.45 0.92
N TYR A 35 -4.75 9.31 1.94
CA TYR A 35 -5.85 9.43 2.90
C TYR A 35 -6.58 10.77 2.70
N GLY A 36 -7.71 10.92 3.38
CA GLY A 36 -8.38 12.23 3.45
C GLY A 36 -7.50 13.30 4.10
N SER A 37 -7.70 14.57 3.70
CA SER A 37 -6.92 15.73 4.17
C SER A 37 -6.80 15.84 5.70
N ARG A 38 -7.79 15.34 6.44
CA ARG A 38 -7.78 15.30 7.91
C ARG A 38 -6.58 14.55 8.49
N PHE A 39 -6.09 13.51 7.84
CA PHE A 39 -4.95 12.72 8.32
C PHE A 39 -3.61 13.46 8.20
N PHE A 40 -3.55 14.49 7.35
CA PHE A 40 -2.38 15.37 7.18
C PHE A 40 -2.47 16.64 8.02
N THR A 41 -3.53 16.80 8.81
CA THR A 41 -3.69 17.93 9.73
C THR A 41 -3.31 17.48 11.14
N PRO A 42 -2.24 18.03 11.74
CA PRO A 42 -1.83 17.63 13.09
C PRO A 42 -2.93 17.90 14.13
N LEU A 43 -2.99 17.04 15.14
CA LEU A 43 -3.84 17.30 16.31
C LEU A 43 -3.21 18.38 17.20
N GLU A 44 -4.05 19.26 17.74
CA GLU A 44 -3.61 20.34 18.65
C GLU A 44 -3.29 19.82 20.06
N LYS A 45 -3.98 18.75 20.49
CA LYS A 45 -3.91 18.20 21.85
C LYS A 45 -3.86 16.68 21.85
N GLY A 46 -3.42 16.11 22.97
CA GLY A 46 -3.28 14.66 23.17
C GLY A 46 -1.87 14.12 22.90
N GLY A 47 -1.73 12.80 22.99
CA GLY A 47 -0.44 12.11 22.92
C GLY A 47 0.26 12.18 21.56
N SER A 48 -0.52 12.24 20.47
CA SER A 48 -0.01 12.35 19.09
C SER A 48 -0.02 13.79 18.54
N ARG A 49 -0.18 14.81 19.41
CA ARG A 49 -0.21 16.20 18.98
C ARG A 49 1.01 16.55 18.12
N LYS A 50 0.82 17.42 17.14
CA LYS A 50 1.86 17.86 16.16
C LYS A 50 2.43 16.76 15.25
N ASN A 51 1.99 15.50 15.37
CA ASN A 51 2.47 14.42 14.52
C ASN A 51 1.44 14.09 13.43
N VAL A 52 1.94 13.81 12.24
CA VAL A 52 1.21 13.24 11.10
C VAL A 52 2.01 12.05 10.56
N PRO A 53 1.37 11.03 9.97
CA PRO A 53 2.09 9.90 9.40
C PRO A 53 2.95 10.36 8.20
N PRO A 54 4.22 9.92 8.10
CA PRO A 54 5.07 10.19 6.94
C PRO A 54 4.68 9.26 5.78
N LEU A 55 3.51 9.53 5.18
CA LEU A 55 2.86 8.59 4.26
C LEU A 55 3.74 8.27 3.04
N ASP A 56 4.37 9.27 2.43
CA ASP A 56 5.17 9.08 1.22
C ASP A 56 6.33 8.10 1.45
N ASP A 57 7.04 8.25 2.57
CA ASP A 57 8.14 7.34 2.95
C ASP A 57 7.60 5.92 3.23
N LEU A 58 6.45 5.81 3.89
CA LEU A 58 5.81 4.53 4.19
C LEU A 58 5.34 3.82 2.92
N LEU A 59 4.80 4.55 1.93
CA LEU A 59 4.39 3.99 0.64
C LEU A 59 5.58 3.43 -0.12
N GLN A 60 6.69 4.15 -0.16
CA GLN A 60 7.91 3.65 -0.80
C GLN A 60 8.41 2.36 -0.16
N VAL A 61 8.42 2.28 1.18
CA VAL A 61 8.76 1.05 1.90
C VAL A 61 7.78 -0.07 1.57
N TYR A 62 6.49 0.23 1.54
CA TYR A 62 5.44 -0.73 1.23
C TYR A 62 5.57 -1.31 -0.18
N TYR A 63 5.79 -0.48 -1.21
CA TYR A 63 5.98 -0.93 -2.58
C TYR A 63 7.20 -1.84 -2.71
N ARG A 64 8.33 -1.49 -2.08
CA ARG A 64 9.51 -2.37 -2.05
C ARG A 64 9.20 -3.72 -1.40
N LYS A 65 8.48 -3.73 -0.27
CA LYS A 65 8.08 -4.98 0.41
C LYS A 65 7.11 -5.83 -0.41
N ARG A 66 6.30 -5.20 -1.27
CA ARG A 66 5.38 -5.87 -2.20
C ARG A 66 6.03 -6.33 -3.51
N ASN A 67 7.30 -6.00 -3.73
CA ASN A 67 7.99 -6.16 -5.01
C ASN A 67 7.29 -5.39 -6.16
N TRP A 68 6.82 -4.18 -5.85
CA TRP A 68 6.26 -3.25 -6.83
C TRP A 68 7.30 -2.18 -7.17
N ASN A 69 7.20 -1.58 -8.35
CA ASN A 69 8.06 -0.46 -8.71
C ASN A 69 7.68 0.84 -7.97
N GLU A 70 8.48 1.90 -8.14
CA GLU A 70 8.26 3.19 -7.49
C GLU A 70 6.94 3.87 -7.87
N LYS A 71 6.30 3.44 -8.96
CA LYS A 71 4.97 3.89 -9.39
C LYS A 71 3.83 3.03 -8.81
N GLY A 72 4.13 2.14 -7.86
CA GLY A 72 3.14 1.28 -7.22
C GLY A 72 2.53 0.25 -8.18
N ILE A 73 3.27 -0.15 -9.22
CA ILE A 73 2.85 -1.16 -10.20
C ILE A 73 3.55 -2.49 -9.86
N PRO A 74 2.80 -3.60 -9.77
CA PRO A 74 3.38 -4.92 -9.55
C PRO A 74 4.39 -5.30 -10.63
N ASN A 75 5.56 -5.80 -10.23
CA ASN A 75 6.46 -6.51 -11.14
C ASN A 75 5.98 -7.96 -11.19
N ILE A 76 5.13 -8.27 -12.18
CA ILE A 76 4.59 -9.62 -12.44
C ILE A 76 5.64 -10.45 -13.17
#